data_AF-A0A1N7FIE4-F1
#
_entry.id   AF-A0A1N7FIE4-F1
#
_cell.length_a   1.000
_cell.length_b   1.000
_cell.length_c   1.000
_cell.angle_alpha   90.00
_cell.angle_beta   90.00
_cell.angle_gamma   90.00
#
_symmetry.space_group_name_H-M   'P 1'
#
loop_
_entity.id
_entity.type
_entity.pdbx_description
1 polymer ?
#
loop_
_entity_poly.entity_id
_entity_poly.type
_entity_poly.pdbx_seq_one_letter_code
_entity_poly.pdbx_strand_id
1 'polypeptide(L)'
;MSATKSLAQADLRDDCLDVRYDAEQSAMVVQPEFVTWMQEAGYPVESLEMEESVSVKPGEDNSGNLLFVVETLSRPVDEADAVADSFTFLGCSCPGFGYHRFPALDDGEPITAVGECSHVEAWRKRRRDERDDGQQPLLKEVPQP
;
A
#
# COMPACT_ATOMS: atom_id res chain seq x y z
N MET A 1 -15.75 -25.42 -10.55
CA MET A 1 -16.40 -25.33 -9.23
C MET A 1 -15.66 -24.25 -8.46
N SER A 2 -16.20 -23.03 -8.41
CA SER A 2 -15.59 -21.91 -7.68
C SER A 2 -15.76 -22.14 -6.20
N ALA A 3 -14.66 -22.35 -5.49
CA ALA A 3 -14.63 -22.34 -4.05
C ALA A 3 -14.57 -20.88 -3.59
N THR A 4 -15.71 -20.29 -3.27
CA THR A 4 -15.78 -19.08 -2.46
C THR A 4 -15.34 -19.47 -1.04
N LYS A 5 -14.03 -19.50 -0.80
CA LYS A 5 -13.46 -19.71 0.53
C LYS A 5 -13.67 -18.42 1.31
N SER A 6 -14.48 -18.50 2.36
CA SER A 6 -14.58 -17.48 3.39
C SER A 6 -13.19 -17.30 4.00
N LEU A 7 -12.62 -16.10 3.87
CA LEU A 7 -11.48 -15.65 4.67
C LEU A 7 -11.97 -15.56 6.12
N ALA A 8 -11.38 -16.33 7.02
CA ALA A 8 -11.73 -16.26 8.43
C ALA A 8 -11.13 -14.97 9.01
N GLN A 9 -11.84 -14.31 9.91
CA GLN A 9 -11.39 -13.06 10.57
C GLN A 9 -10.05 -13.21 11.33
N ALA A 10 -9.65 -14.44 11.66
CA ALA A 10 -8.34 -14.75 12.25
C ALA A 10 -7.20 -14.62 11.22
N ASP A 11 -7.41 -15.06 9.97
CA ASP A 11 -6.39 -15.01 8.91
C ASP A 11 -6.12 -13.54 8.50
N LEU A 12 -7.15 -12.68 8.55
CA LEU A 12 -7.02 -11.25 8.23
C LEU A 12 -6.19 -10.48 9.27
N ARG A 13 -6.21 -10.89 10.55
CA ARG A 13 -5.42 -10.26 11.62
C ARG A 13 -3.94 -10.63 11.54
N ASP A 14 -3.62 -11.85 11.11
CA ASP A 14 -2.23 -12.25 10.87
C ASP A 14 -1.60 -11.47 9.70
N ASP A 15 -2.43 -10.94 8.79
CA ASP A 15 -2.03 -10.07 7.68
C ASP A 15 -2.03 -8.57 8.02
N CYS A 16 -2.02 -8.19 9.30
CA CYS A 16 -2.07 -6.80 9.77
C CYS A 16 -3.20 -5.99 9.12
N LEU A 17 -4.39 -6.61 8.99
CA LEU A 17 -5.62 -5.94 8.56
C LEU A 17 -6.55 -5.78 9.76
N ASP A 18 -7.05 -4.55 9.91
CA ASP A 18 -8.13 -4.24 10.81
C ASP A 18 -9.48 -4.41 10.11
N VAL A 19 -10.42 -5.03 10.81
CA VAL A 19 -11.74 -5.40 10.30
C VAL A 19 -12.80 -4.76 11.19
N ARG A 20 -13.47 -3.74 10.68
CA ARG A 20 -14.46 -2.93 11.40
C ARG A 20 -15.84 -3.06 10.76
N TYR A 21 -16.87 -2.99 11.59
CA TYR A 21 -18.23 -2.84 11.09
C TYR A 21 -18.54 -1.35 10.91
N ASP A 22 -18.82 -0.95 9.68
CA ASP A 22 -19.36 0.38 9.36
C ASP A 22 -20.88 0.31 9.38
N ALA A 23 -21.48 0.93 10.39
CA ALA A 23 -22.93 0.96 10.57
C ALA A 23 -23.64 1.85 9.54
N GLU A 24 -22.98 2.87 9.02
CA GLU A 24 -23.55 3.80 8.03
C GLU A 24 -23.67 3.11 6.68
N GLN A 25 -22.65 2.34 6.31
CA GLN A 25 -22.64 1.56 5.06
C GLN A 25 -23.25 0.17 5.22
N SER A 26 -23.59 -0.23 6.44
CA SER A 26 -24.02 -1.60 6.79
C SER A 26 -23.07 -2.66 6.21
N ALA A 27 -21.77 -2.39 6.27
CA ALA A 27 -20.73 -3.15 5.61
C ALA A 27 -19.54 -3.45 6.53
N MET A 28 -18.80 -4.49 6.21
CA MET A 28 -17.50 -4.76 6.83
C MET A 28 -16.43 -3.99 6.05
N VAL A 29 -15.69 -3.13 6.74
CA VAL A 29 -14.54 -2.41 6.20
C VAL A 29 -13.27 -3.15 6.63
N VAL A 30 -12.40 -3.41 5.67
CA VAL A 30 -11.09 -4.02 5.89
C VAL A 30 -10.03 -2.99 5.48
N GLN A 31 -9.17 -2.61 6.41
CA GLN A 31 -8.08 -1.66 6.17
C GLN A 31 -6.78 -2.16 6.79
N PRO A 32 -5.61 -1.72 6.32
CA PRO A 32 -4.36 -2.03 7.00
C PRO A 32 -4.28 -1.44 8.40
N GLU A 33 -3.64 -2.13 9.34
CA GLU A 33 -3.44 -1.66 10.71
C GLU A 33 -2.68 -0.34 10.77
N PHE A 34 -1.72 -0.11 9.87
CA PHE A 34 -0.94 1.14 9.84
C PHE A 34 -1.83 2.38 9.60
N VAL A 35 -2.98 2.23 8.92
CA VAL A 35 -3.95 3.33 8.70
C VAL A 35 -4.52 3.78 10.04
N THR A 36 -4.80 2.83 10.93
CA THR A 36 -5.25 3.14 12.29
C THR A 36 -4.19 3.90 13.05
N TRP A 37 -2.92 3.48 12.98
CA TRP A 37 -1.83 4.15 13.68
C TRP A 37 -1.62 5.58 13.17
N MET A 38 -1.72 5.80 11.86
CA MET A 38 -1.68 7.15 11.28
C MET A 38 -2.79 8.05 11.84
N GLN A 39 -4.02 7.54 11.87
CA GLN A 39 -5.17 8.27 12.41
C GLN A 39 -5.00 8.59 13.90
N GLU A 40 -4.51 7.63 14.69
CA GLU A 40 -4.23 7.81 16.12
C GLU A 40 -3.09 8.82 16.36
N ALA A 41 -2.11 8.87 15.46
CA ALA A 41 -1.01 9.85 15.49
C ALA A 41 -1.40 11.23 14.91
N GLY A 42 -2.65 11.45 14.54
CA GLY A 42 -3.15 12.76 14.06
C GLY A 42 -2.94 13.02 12.57
N TYR A 43 -2.53 12.02 11.80
CA TYR A 43 -2.41 12.12 10.34
C TYR A 43 -3.76 11.76 9.70
N PRO A 44 -4.40 12.70 8.97
CA PRO A 44 -5.65 12.40 8.28
C PRO A 44 -5.36 11.49 7.09
N VAL A 45 -6.18 10.45 6.90
CA VAL A 45 -6.15 9.62 5.69
C VAL A 45 -7.28 10.08 4.79
N GLU A 46 -6.95 10.84 3.76
CA GLU A 46 -7.91 11.49 2.86
C GLU A 46 -8.45 10.49 1.83
N SER A 47 -7.59 9.59 1.36
CA SER A 47 -7.93 8.52 0.43
C SER A 47 -7.14 7.25 0.78
N LEU A 48 -7.81 6.12 0.64
CA LEU A 48 -7.24 4.78 0.81
C LEU A 48 -7.81 3.85 -0.27
N GLU A 49 -7.02 3.61 -1.31
CA GLU A 49 -7.43 2.80 -2.44
C GLU A 49 -6.58 1.54 -2.54
N MET A 50 -7.22 0.37 -2.64
CA MET A 50 -6.51 -0.88 -2.87
C MET A 50 -6.02 -0.92 -4.32
N GLU A 51 -4.70 -0.97 -4.50
CA GLU A 51 -4.06 -1.05 -5.82
C GLU A 51 -4.00 -2.49 -6.32
N GLU A 52 -3.38 -3.39 -5.56
CA GLU A 52 -3.17 -4.77 -5.99
C GLU A 52 -2.75 -5.70 -4.84
N SER A 53 -2.94 -7.02 -5.02
CA SER A 53 -2.32 -8.03 -4.16
C SER A 53 -0.97 -8.48 -4.73
N VAL A 54 0.10 -8.45 -3.92
CA VAL A 54 1.45 -8.84 -4.32
C VAL A 54 1.98 -9.96 -3.45
N SER A 55 2.35 -11.08 -4.08
CA SER A 55 3.12 -12.15 -3.44
C SER A 55 4.57 -12.12 -3.93
N VAL A 56 5.51 -12.17 -2.98
CA VAL A 56 6.96 -12.30 -3.28
C VAL A 56 7.41 -13.76 -3.40
N LYS A 57 6.51 -14.73 -3.19
CA LYS A 57 6.77 -16.16 -3.36
C LYS A 57 5.93 -16.72 -4.52
N PRO A 58 6.56 -17.08 -5.65
CA PRO A 58 5.84 -17.68 -6.77
C PRO A 58 5.28 -19.05 -6.37
N GLY A 59 3.98 -19.28 -6.58
CA GLY A 59 3.32 -20.60 -6.43
C GLY A 59 2.71 -20.89 -5.05
N GLU A 60 2.75 -19.95 -4.10
CA GLU A 60 1.93 -20.02 -2.88
C GLU A 60 0.59 -19.31 -3.14
N ASP A 61 -0.43 -20.08 -3.54
CA ASP A 61 -1.81 -19.63 -3.58
C ASP A 61 -2.22 -19.25 -2.14
N ASN A 62 -2.48 -17.96 -1.88
CA ASN A 62 -2.85 -17.34 -0.59
C ASN A 62 -1.74 -16.60 0.21
N SER A 63 -0.61 -16.20 -0.38
CA SER A 63 0.42 -15.40 0.34
C SER A 63 0.57 -13.95 -0.15
N GLY A 64 -0.46 -13.39 -0.78
CA GLY A 64 -0.41 -12.04 -1.34
C GLY A 64 -0.68 -10.97 -0.29
N ASN A 65 0.20 -9.99 -0.16
CA ASN A 65 -0.02 -8.81 0.66
C ASN A 65 -0.74 -7.74 -0.16
N LEU A 66 -1.68 -7.04 0.45
CA LEU A 66 -2.45 -6.00 -0.19
C LEU A 66 -1.64 -4.69 -0.22
N LEU A 67 -1.58 -4.05 -1.38
CA LEU A 67 -1.00 -2.73 -1.56
C LEU A 67 -2.09 -1.67 -1.66
N PHE A 68 -1.84 -0.53 -1.05
CA PHE A 68 -2.79 0.57 -0.96
C PHE A 68 -2.14 1.88 -1.37
N VAL A 69 -2.77 2.63 -2.26
CA VAL A 69 -2.42 4.03 -2.46
C VAL A 69 -3.08 4.82 -1.32
N VAL A 70 -2.26 5.57 -0.59
CA VAL A 70 -2.67 6.33 0.58
C VAL A 70 -2.39 7.80 0.31
N GLU A 71 -3.41 8.65 0.42
CA GLU A 71 -3.27 10.11 0.39
C GLU A 71 -3.49 10.67 1.80
N THR A 72 -2.58 11.54 2.22
CA THR A 72 -2.52 12.05 3.60
C THR A 72 -1.65 13.32 3.65
N LEU A 73 -1.39 13.83 4.85
CA LEU A 73 -0.51 14.97 5.09
C LEU A 73 0.85 14.50 5.61
N SER A 74 1.92 15.23 5.26
CA SER A 74 3.28 14.92 5.69
C SER A 74 3.53 15.17 7.19
N ARG A 75 2.57 15.82 7.84
CA ARG A 75 2.54 16.18 9.27
C ARG A 75 1.14 15.97 9.85
N PRO A 76 1.00 15.87 11.19
CA PRO A 76 -0.29 15.85 11.84
C PRO A 76 -1.15 17.09 11.50
N VAL A 77 -2.47 16.94 11.53
CA VAL A 77 -3.44 17.95 11.07
C VAL A 77 -3.31 19.30 11.78
N ASP A 78 -2.85 19.32 13.02
CA ASP A 78 -2.66 20.52 13.84
C ASP A 78 -1.37 21.29 13.50
N GLU A 79 -0.45 20.66 12.78
CA GLU A 79 0.83 21.24 12.34
C GLU A 79 0.92 21.47 10.82
N ALA A 80 -0.02 20.91 10.06
CA ALA A 80 0.03 20.86 8.60
C ALA A 80 -0.68 22.05 7.93
N ASP A 81 -0.09 22.53 6.83
CA ASP A 81 -0.80 23.25 5.78
C ASP A 81 -1.35 22.22 4.78
N ALA A 82 -2.68 22.05 4.74
CA ALA A 82 -3.32 21.00 3.95
C ALA A 82 -2.93 20.99 2.45
N VAL A 83 -2.57 22.14 1.88
CA VAL A 83 -2.17 22.22 0.46
C VAL A 83 -0.69 21.92 0.30
N ALA A 84 0.15 22.50 1.14
CA ALA A 84 1.60 22.36 1.01
C ALA A 84 2.10 20.99 1.49
N ASP A 85 1.40 20.37 2.43
CA ASP A 85 1.83 19.15 3.10
C ASP A 85 1.13 17.89 2.60
N SER A 86 0.23 17.99 1.62
CA SER A 86 -0.40 16.81 0.99
C SER A 86 0.65 15.93 0.30
N PHE A 87 0.59 14.62 0.55
CA PHE A 87 1.44 13.65 -0.12
C PHE A 87 0.74 12.29 -0.28
N THR A 88 1.21 11.54 -1.28
CA THR A 88 0.73 10.20 -1.61
C THR A 88 1.86 9.19 -1.47
N PHE A 89 1.57 8.03 -0.89
CA PHE A 89 2.52 6.91 -0.85
C PHE A 89 1.83 5.56 -1.06
N LEU A 90 2.65 4.53 -1.30
CA LEU A 90 2.18 3.15 -1.46
C LEU A 90 2.39 2.40 -0.14
N GLY A 91 1.29 2.06 0.52
CA GLY A 91 1.24 1.26 1.72
C GLY A 91 1.14 -0.25 1.44
N CYS A 92 1.54 -1.07 2.40
CA CYS A 92 1.42 -2.54 2.31
C CYS A 92 0.84 -3.11 3.60
N SER A 93 -0.03 -4.12 3.48
CA SER A 93 -0.58 -4.84 4.64
C SER A 93 0.45 -5.71 5.36
N CYS A 94 1.66 -5.94 4.82
CA CYS A 94 2.58 -6.86 5.48
C CYS A 94 3.04 -6.32 6.86
N PRO A 95 3.26 -7.18 7.86
CA PRO A 95 3.71 -6.76 9.19
C PRO A 95 4.98 -5.89 9.15
N GLY A 96 5.92 -6.19 8.25
CA GLY A 96 7.16 -5.44 8.11
C GLY A 96 6.96 -3.98 7.67
N PHE A 97 5.84 -3.65 7.01
CA PHE A 97 5.53 -2.28 6.62
C PHE A 97 5.13 -1.46 7.85
N GLY A 98 4.20 -1.97 8.66
CA GLY A 98 3.82 -1.32 9.91
C GLY A 98 5.00 -1.14 10.88
N TYR A 99 5.63 -2.24 11.28
CA TYR A 99 6.60 -2.23 12.39
C TYR A 99 7.94 -1.57 12.09
N HIS A 100 8.40 -1.61 10.84
CA HIS A 100 9.75 -1.12 10.49
C HIS A 100 9.75 0.11 9.61
N ARG A 101 8.60 0.50 9.04
CA ARG A 101 8.54 1.59 8.07
C ARG A 101 7.74 2.81 8.55
N PHE A 102 7.10 2.75 9.71
CA PHE A 102 6.53 3.93 10.40
C PHE A 102 7.29 4.45 11.65
N PRO A 103 8.63 4.27 11.82
CA PRO A 103 9.30 4.86 12.98
C PRO A 103 9.20 6.39 13.01
N ALA A 104 8.93 7.02 11.86
CA ALA A 104 8.69 8.47 11.76
C ALA A 104 7.54 8.97 12.66
N LEU A 105 6.54 8.12 12.96
CA LEU A 105 5.43 8.47 13.86
C LEU A 105 5.89 8.60 15.32
N ASP A 106 6.88 7.83 15.74
CA ASP A 106 7.39 7.83 17.12
C ASP A 106 8.42 8.96 17.37
N ASP A 107 9.17 9.35 16.35
CA ASP A 107 10.27 10.31 16.46
C ASP A 107 9.90 11.75 16.04
N GLY A 108 8.65 12.00 15.65
CA GLY A 108 8.18 13.31 15.16
C GLY A 108 8.80 13.71 13.82
N GLU A 109 9.33 12.75 13.07
CA GLU A 109 9.79 12.96 11.71
C GLU A 109 8.59 13.00 10.74
N PRO A 110 8.68 13.73 9.62
CA PRO A 110 7.63 13.70 8.63
C PRO A 110 7.45 12.27 8.10
N ILE A 111 6.19 11.86 7.98
CA ILE A 111 5.80 10.53 7.49
C ILE A 111 6.24 10.27 6.03
N THR A 112 6.76 11.29 5.35
CA THR A 112 7.41 11.14 4.03
C THR A 112 8.68 10.30 4.05
N ALA A 113 9.25 10.03 5.24
CA ALA A 113 10.39 9.13 5.42
C ALA A 113 10.01 7.64 5.54
N VAL A 114 8.73 7.28 5.35
CA VAL A 114 8.26 5.89 5.40
C VAL A 114 9.03 5.04 4.39
N GLY A 115 9.72 4.01 4.89
CA GLY A 115 10.48 3.11 4.03
C GLY A 115 9.60 2.08 3.31
N GLU A 116 10.19 1.31 2.40
CA GLU A 116 9.44 0.39 1.54
C GLU A 116 9.66 -1.07 1.95
N CYS A 117 8.62 -1.90 1.95
CA CYS A 117 8.79 -3.34 2.14
C CYS A 117 9.12 -4.03 0.81
N SER A 118 9.60 -5.28 0.86
CA SER A 118 9.94 -6.06 -0.34
C SER A 118 8.76 -6.25 -1.30
N HIS A 119 7.51 -6.17 -0.82
CA HIS A 119 6.31 -6.25 -1.66
C HIS A 119 6.14 -4.97 -2.50
N VAL A 120 6.33 -3.79 -1.89
CA VAL A 120 6.30 -2.49 -2.58
C VAL A 120 7.42 -2.41 -3.61
N GLU A 121 8.63 -2.84 -3.25
CA GLU A 121 9.77 -2.88 -4.17
C GLU A 121 9.51 -3.82 -5.35
N ALA A 122 9.00 -5.03 -5.08
CA ALA A 122 8.66 -6.01 -6.11
C ALA A 122 7.59 -5.47 -7.07
N TRP A 123 6.55 -4.82 -6.54
CA TRP A 123 5.51 -4.19 -7.35
C TRP A 123 6.06 -3.10 -8.26
N ARG A 124 6.87 -2.19 -7.71
CA ARG A 124 7.49 -1.10 -8.48
C ARG A 124 8.43 -1.61 -9.55
N LYS A 125 9.19 -2.66 -9.24
CA LYS A 125 10.05 -3.31 -10.21
C LYS A 125 9.23 -3.89 -11.35
N ARG A 126 8.19 -4.68 -11.05
CA ARG A 126 7.32 -5.25 -12.08
C ARG A 126 6.65 -4.18 -12.95
N ARG A 127 6.12 -3.11 -12.34
CA ARG A 127 5.53 -1.97 -13.09
C ARG A 127 6.55 -1.27 -14.00
N ARG A 128 7.81 -1.18 -13.56
CA ARG A 128 8.91 -0.64 -14.39
C ARG A 128 9.21 -1.56 -15.55
N ASP A 129 9.36 -2.86 -15.28
CA ASP A 129 9.62 -3.88 -16.29
C ASP A 129 8.49 -3.90 -17.35
N GLU A 130 7.21 -3.84 -16.93
CA GLU A 130 6.05 -3.71 -17.83
C GLU A 130 6.09 -2.46 -18.71
N ARG A 131 6.49 -1.31 -18.15
CA ARG A 131 6.62 -0.05 -18.90
C ARG A 131 7.77 -0.10 -19.90
N ASP A 132 8.87 -0.73 -19.52
CA ASP A 132 10.05 -0.85 -20.36
C ASP A 132 9.83 -1.89 -21.48
N ASP A 133 9.10 -2.98 -21.22
CA ASP A 133 8.65 -3.95 -22.24
C ASP A 133 7.63 -3.34 -23.23
N GLY A 134 6.83 -2.35 -22.78
CA GLY A 134 5.93 -1.57 -23.62
C GLY A 134 6.63 -0.58 -24.56
N GLN A 135 7.90 -0.24 -24.30
CA GLN A 135 8.72 0.58 -25.21
C GLN A 135 9.42 -0.34 -26.22
N GLN A 136 8.77 -0.56 -27.36
CA GLN A 136 9.44 -1.24 -28.48
C GLN A 136 10.75 -0.51 -28.83
N PRO A 137 11.88 -1.21 -28.96
CA PRO A 137 13.11 -0.60 -29.46
C PRO A 137 12.85 -0.10 -30.89
N LEU A 138 13.16 1.17 -31.15
CA LEU A 138 13.27 1.71 -32.50
C LEU A 138 14.23 0.82 -33.29
N LEU A 139 13.68 -0.10 -34.08
CA LEU A 139 14.43 -0.81 -35.12
C LEU A 139 14.98 0.27 -36.05
N LYS A 140 16.29 0.51 -35.97
CA LYS A 140 17.00 1.33 -36.95
C LYS A 140 16.71 0.73 -38.31
N GLU A 141 15.97 1.44 -39.15
CA GLU A 141 15.81 1.10 -40.55
C GLU A 141 17.22 1.00 -41.16
N VAL A 142 17.60 -0.22 -41.53
CA VAL A 142 18.81 -0.46 -42.32
C VAL A 142 18.56 0.18 -43.68
N PRO A 143 19.40 1.12 -44.15
CA PRO A 143 19.25 1.65 -45.51
C PRO A 143 19.44 0.48 -46.48
N GLN A 144 18.42 0.18 -47.27
CA GLN A 144 18.58 -0.77 -48.37
C GLN A 144 19.46 -0.15 -49.46
N PRO A 145 20.33 -0.95 -50.12
CA PRO A 145 21.28 -0.49 -51.13
C PRO A 145 20.62 0.03 -52.42
#